data_AF-A0A8J8BUK8-F1
#
_entry.id   AF-A0A8J8BUK8-F1
#
_cell.length_a   1.000
_cell.length_b   1.000
_cell.length_c   1.000
_cell.angle_alpha   90.00
_cell.angle_beta   90.00
_cell.angle_gamma   90.00
#
_symmetry.space_group_name_H-M   'P 1'
#
loop_
_entity.id
_entity.type
_entity.pdbx_description
1 polymer ?
#
loop_
_entity_poly.entity_id
_entity_poly.type
_entity_poly.pdbx_seq_one_letter_code
_entity_poly.pdbx_strand_id
1 'polypeptide(L)'
;METIEEEMKRLGEENRPLEIENKGLREEVRKLEDASFGSPKALARLQAELSAAKEKYQKLKDTVERQKEEIEVAQPKLRAALKKSEEEKSLLEQEVETLRQEVETLKDALQQTQLQRQRALNSLTPKERYIYHCIVRQKGTVNIAQLMKKTGYTADDIFKIFNDLESKGLVGRNGKK
;
A
#
# COMPACT_ATOMS: atom_id res chain seq x y z
N MET A 1 80.64 80.86 35.56
CA MET A 1 80.98 79.85 34.55
C MET A 1 80.68 78.52 35.19
N GLU A 2 79.54 77.92 34.87
CA GLU A 2 79.28 76.52 35.24
C GLU A 2 80.35 75.65 34.58
N THR A 3 80.80 74.61 35.28
CA THR A 3 81.87 73.73 34.82
C THR A 3 81.31 72.68 33.86
N ILE A 4 82.12 72.20 32.92
CA ILE A 4 81.73 71.17 31.93
C ILE A 4 81.17 69.91 32.63
N GLU A 5 81.63 69.60 33.85
CA GLU A 5 81.11 68.50 34.67
C GLU A 5 79.66 68.71 35.13
N GLU A 6 79.26 69.95 35.44
CA GLU A 6 77.88 70.28 35.82
C GLU A 6 76.93 70.16 34.62
N GLU A 7 77.37 70.58 33.42
CA GLU A 7 76.60 70.38 32.18
C GLU A 7 76.45 68.91 31.79
N MET A 8 77.51 68.09 31.91
CA MET A 8 77.42 66.65 31.63
C MET A 8 76.48 65.93 32.62
N LYS A 9 76.50 66.34 33.89
CA LYS A 9 75.58 65.80 34.89
C LYS A 9 74.14 66.21 34.61
N ARG A 10 73.89 67.49 34.26
CA ARG A 10 72.57 67.99 33.88
C ARG A 10 72.02 67.27 32.64
N LEU A 11 72.85 67.09 31.60
CA LEU A 11 72.49 66.34 30.39
C LEU A 11 72.21 64.86 30.69
N GLY A 12 72.97 64.25 31.62
CA GLY A 12 72.70 62.89 32.09
C GLY A 12 71.39 62.77 32.88
N GLU A 13 71.06 63.77 33.68
CA GLU A 13 69.81 63.86 34.43
C GLU A 13 68.61 64.15 33.49
N GLU A 14 68.79 64.96 32.45
CA GLU A 14 67.80 65.24 31.40
C GLU A 14 67.58 64.04 30.44
N ASN A 15 68.61 63.22 30.18
CA ASN A 15 68.47 62.04 29.31
C ASN A 15 67.81 60.83 29.99
N ARG A 16 67.94 60.67 31.31
CA ARG A 16 67.30 59.58 32.06
C ARG A 16 65.78 59.47 31.86
N PRO A 17 64.98 60.55 32.00
CA PRO A 17 63.54 60.46 31.77
C PRO A 17 63.22 60.11 30.31
N LEU A 18 64.00 60.60 29.34
CA LEU A 18 63.84 60.25 27.93
C LEU A 18 64.12 58.77 27.65
N GLU A 19 65.11 58.16 28.32
CA GLU A 19 65.36 56.72 28.21
C GLU A 19 64.24 55.86 28.79
N ILE A 20 63.65 56.30 29.91
CA ILE A 20 62.51 55.64 30.55
C ILE A 20 61.27 55.74 29.65
N GLU A 21 61.00 56.92 29.11
CA GLU A 21 59.91 57.15 28.16
C GLU A 21 60.10 56.32 26.89
N ASN A 22 61.32 56.26 26.34
CA ASN A 22 61.61 55.45 25.15
C ASN A 22 61.39 53.94 25.41
N LYS A 23 61.73 53.45 26.61
CA LYS A 23 61.41 52.06 27.01
C LYS A 23 59.91 51.83 27.13
N GLY A 24 59.18 52.76 27.74
CA GLY A 24 57.72 52.69 27.87
C GLY A 24 57.03 52.64 26.51
N LEU A 25 57.43 53.50 25.58
CA LEU A 25 56.90 53.53 24.21
C LEU A 25 57.19 52.24 23.45
N ARG A 26 58.39 51.65 23.62
CA ARG A 26 58.73 50.35 23.00
C ARG A 26 57.86 49.21 23.53
N GLU A 27 57.53 49.20 24.81
CA GLU A 27 56.63 48.20 25.39
C GLU A 27 55.18 48.39 24.92
N GLU A 28 54.74 49.63 24.75
CA GLU A 28 53.41 49.95 24.23
C GLU A 28 53.26 49.54 22.76
N VAL A 29 54.26 49.83 21.92
CA VAL A 29 54.33 49.35 20.54
C VAL A 29 54.23 47.82 20.49
N ARG A 30 54.97 47.11 21.33
CA ARG A 30 54.93 45.64 21.38
C ARG A 30 53.55 45.10 21.76
N LYS A 31 52.87 45.72 22.75
CA LYS A 31 51.51 45.33 23.14
C LYS A 31 50.50 45.57 22.02
N LEU A 32 50.65 46.68 21.27
CA LEU A 32 49.80 46.99 20.13
C LEU A 32 50.05 46.04 18.96
N GLU A 33 51.30 45.66 18.70
CA GLU A 33 51.65 44.64 17.71
C GLU A 33 51.05 43.28 18.08
N ASP A 34 51.23 42.81 19.32
CA ASP A 34 50.68 41.54 19.80
C ASP A 34 49.14 41.50 19.71
N ALA A 35 48.46 42.61 20.06
CA ALA A 35 47.01 42.75 19.90
C ALA A 35 46.59 42.73 18.41
N SER A 36 47.40 43.34 17.54
CA SER A 36 47.19 43.38 16.09
C SER A 36 47.37 42.03 15.42
N PHE A 37 48.18 41.10 15.95
CA PHE A 37 48.33 39.75 15.39
C PHE A 37 47.17 38.79 15.73
N GLY A 38 46.38 39.07 16.76
CA GLY A 38 45.23 38.26 17.16
C GLY A 38 43.99 38.46 16.26
N SER A 39 43.77 39.68 15.79
CA SER A 39 42.55 40.05 15.02
C SER A 39 42.48 39.49 13.58
N PRO A 40 43.58 39.39 12.80
CA PRO A 40 43.54 38.90 11.42
C PRO A 40 43.26 37.39 11.36
N LYS A 41 43.79 36.62 12.33
CA LYS A 41 43.54 35.17 12.42
C LYS A 41 42.08 34.87 12.79
N ALA A 42 41.51 35.64 13.72
CA ALA A 42 40.09 35.52 14.07
C ALA A 42 39.19 35.89 12.87
N LEU A 43 39.54 36.94 12.13
CA LEU A 43 38.81 37.37 10.94
C LEU A 43 38.87 36.32 9.82
N ALA A 44 40.04 35.73 9.56
CA ALA A 44 40.20 34.65 8.59
C ALA A 44 39.38 33.40 8.98
N ARG A 45 39.35 33.06 10.28
CA ARG A 45 38.53 31.96 10.79
C ARG A 45 37.04 32.22 10.61
N LEU A 46 36.56 33.41 10.96
CA LEU A 46 35.16 33.80 10.76
C LEU A 46 34.77 33.83 9.28
N GLN A 47 35.66 34.26 8.38
CA GLN A 47 35.43 34.18 6.94
C GLN A 47 35.33 32.74 6.43
N ALA A 48 36.17 31.83 6.93
CA ALA A 48 36.10 30.41 6.59
C ALA A 48 34.79 29.79 7.12
N GLU A 49 34.40 30.09 8.36
CA GLU A 49 33.14 29.63 8.95
C GLU A 49 31.93 30.18 8.18
N LEU A 50 31.94 31.46 7.78
CA LEU A 50 30.89 32.06 6.96
C LEU A 50 30.77 31.41 5.57
N SER A 51 31.90 31.14 4.92
CA SER A 51 31.92 30.45 3.62
C SER A 51 31.37 29.03 3.74
N ALA A 52 31.80 28.27 4.74
CA ALA A 52 31.28 26.93 5.01
C ALA A 52 29.77 26.95 5.35
N ALA A 53 29.30 27.96 6.09
CA ALA A 53 27.88 28.14 6.38
C ALA A 53 27.07 28.45 5.12
N LYS A 54 27.57 29.29 4.21
CA LYS A 54 26.94 29.58 2.92
C LYS A 54 26.82 28.33 2.04
N GLU A 55 27.88 27.52 1.97
CA GLU A 55 27.83 26.25 1.21
C GLU A 55 26.81 25.28 1.79
N LYS A 56 26.75 25.14 3.13
CA LYS A 56 25.75 24.31 3.79
C LYS A 56 24.33 24.81 3.52
N TYR A 57 24.12 26.12 3.60
CA TYR A 57 22.83 26.74 3.29
C TYR A 57 22.39 26.45 1.84
N GLN A 58 23.30 26.59 0.88
CA GLN A 58 22.99 26.31 -0.52
C GLN A 58 22.61 24.84 -0.74
N LYS A 59 23.38 23.89 -0.18
CA LYS A 59 23.06 22.46 -0.27
C LYS A 59 21.69 22.13 0.34
N LEU A 60 21.36 22.76 1.47
CA LEU A 60 20.06 22.58 2.12
C LEU A 60 18.93 23.14 1.23
N LYS A 61 19.13 24.32 0.65
CA LYS A 61 18.18 24.93 -0.28
C LYS A 61 17.90 24.02 -1.48
N ASP A 62 18.95 23.51 -2.12
CA ASP A 62 18.83 22.61 -3.27
C ASP A 62 18.09 21.31 -2.89
N THR A 63 18.34 20.79 -1.68
CA THR A 63 17.66 19.59 -1.17
C THR A 63 16.17 19.84 -0.97
N VAL A 64 15.80 20.99 -0.38
CA VAL A 64 14.40 21.38 -0.16
C VAL A 64 13.68 21.57 -1.49
N GLU A 65 14.32 22.16 -2.49
CA GLU A 65 13.73 22.33 -3.83
C GLU A 65 13.47 20.98 -4.50
N ARG A 66 14.44 20.05 -4.50
CA ARG A 66 14.24 18.69 -5.02
C ARG A 66 13.11 17.94 -4.30
N GLN A 67 13.06 18.03 -2.97
CA GLN A 67 11.98 17.39 -2.20
C GLN A 67 10.60 17.96 -2.55
N LYS A 68 10.50 19.28 -2.80
CA LYS A 68 9.26 19.89 -3.26
C LYS A 68 8.83 19.34 -4.61
N GLU A 69 9.75 19.24 -5.57
CA GLU A 69 9.49 18.67 -6.89
C GLU A 69 9.04 17.20 -6.80
N GLU A 70 9.70 16.40 -5.97
CA GLU A 70 9.32 15.00 -5.73
C GLU A 70 7.90 14.90 -5.14
N ILE A 71 7.55 15.74 -4.17
CA ILE A 71 6.22 15.79 -3.57
C ILE A 71 5.17 16.23 -4.59
N GLU A 72 5.46 17.25 -5.39
CA GLU A 72 4.55 17.78 -6.41
C GLU A 72 4.23 16.73 -7.49
N VAL A 73 5.19 15.86 -7.82
CA VAL A 73 4.98 14.74 -8.75
C VAL A 73 4.27 13.55 -8.07
N ALA A 74 4.61 13.24 -6.82
CA ALA A 74 4.07 12.06 -6.12
C ALA A 74 2.62 12.25 -5.67
N GLN A 75 2.26 13.44 -5.19
CA GLN A 75 0.93 13.73 -4.65
C GLN A 75 -0.23 13.49 -5.64
N PRO A 76 -0.20 13.97 -6.91
CA PRO A 76 -1.27 13.71 -7.86
C PRO A 76 -1.37 12.24 -8.25
N LYS A 77 -0.22 11.54 -8.37
CA LYS A 77 -0.20 10.09 -8.64
C LYS A 77 -0.87 9.31 -7.52
N LEU A 78 -0.58 9.63 -6.26
CA LEU A 78 -1.21 9.00 -5.11
C LEU A 78 -2.72 9.27 -5.07
N ARG A 79 -3.15 10.52 -5.31
CA ARG A 79 -4.58 10.86 -5.39
C ARG A 79 -5.31 10.11 -6.50
N ALA A 80 -4.70 10.01 -7.68
CA ALA A 80 -5.27 9.27 -8.80
C ALA A 80 -5.38 7.78 -8.50
N ALA A 81 -4.35 7.18 -7.90
CA ALA A 81 -4.36 5.79 -7.49
C ALA A 81 -5.43 5.50 -6.42
N LEU A 82 -5.58 6.39 -5.43
CA LEU A 82 -6.62 6.27 -4.41
C LEU A 82 -8.02 6.32 -5.03
N LYS A 83 -8.28 7.32 -5.88
CA LYS A 83 -9.57 7.47 -6.57
C LYS A 83 -9.91 6.23 -7.40
N LYS A 84 -8.96 5.72 -8.18
CA LYS A 84 -9.14 4.50 -8.96
C LYS A 84 -9.44 3.29 -8.06
N SER A 85 -8.75 3.16 -6.93
CA SER A 85 -9.00 2.09 -5.97
C SER A 85 -10.39 2.18 -5.34
N GLU A 86 -10.90 3.39 -5.07
CA GLU A 86 -12.25 3.60 -4.55
C GLU A 86 -13.32 3.25 -5.59
N GLU A 87 -13.10 3.62 -6.86
CA GLU A 87 -13.97 3.26 -7.99
C GLU A 87 -14.03 1.73 -8.19
N GLU A 88 -12.88 1.05 -8.20
CA GLU A 88 -12.81 -0.41 -8.31
C GLU A 88 -13.48 -1.12 -7.14
N LYS A 89 -13.29 -0.62 -5.91
CA LYS A 89 -13.95 -1.16 -4.72
C LYS A 89 -15.47 -1.06 -4.83
N SER A 90 -16.00 0.09 -5.28
CA SER A 90 -17.43 0.30 -5.46
C SER A 90 -18.03 -0.67 -6.49
N LEU A 91 -17.34 -0.89 -7.61
CA LEU A 91 -17.77 -1.85 -8.64
C LEU A 91 -17.79 -3.29 -8.10
N LEU A 92 -16.75 -3.69 -7.36
CA LEU A 92 -16.70 -5.02 -6.75
C LEU A 92 -17.80 -5.21 -5.70
N GLU A 93 -18.13 -4.19 -4.92
CA GLU A 93 -19.24 -4.25 -3.96
C GLU A 93 -20.59 -4.45 -4.66
N GLN A 94 -20.81 -3.79 -5.81
CA GLN A 94 -22.01 -3.99 -6.63
C GLN A 94 -22.08 -5.40 -7.22
N GLU A 95 -20.97 -5.91 -7.77
CA GLU A 95 -20.91 -7.26 -8.35
C GLU A 95 -21.18 -8.34 -7.30
N VAL A 96 -20.60 -8.20 -6.10
CA VAL A 96 -20.85 -9.11 -4.97
C VAL A 96 -22.33 -9.12 -4.59
N GLU A 97 -22.99 -7.97 -4.59
CA GLU A 97 -24.41 -7.89 -4.27
C GLU A 97 -25.28 -8.54 -5.36
N THR A 98 -24.98 -8.31 -6.64
CA THR A 98 -25.66 -9.00 -7.75
C THR A 98 -25.50 -10.52 -7.65
N LEU A 99 -24.27 -11.01 -7.42
CA LEU A 99 -24.02 -12.44 -7.28
C LEU A 99 -24.75 -13.04 -6.08
N ARG A 100 -24.87 -12.31 -4.97
CA ARG A 100 -25.66 -12.76 -3.81
C ARG A 100 -27.14 -12.94 -4.18
N GLN A 101 -27.71 -12.00 -4.92
CA GLN A 101 -29.11 -12.06 -5.38
C GLN A 101 -29.34 -13.23 -6.35
N GLU A 102 -28.41 -13.46 -7.28
CA GLU A 102 -28.46 -14.60 -8.20
C GLU A 102 -28.38 -15.94 -7.45
N VAL A 103 -27.47 -16.06 -6.48
CA VAL A 103 -27.35 -17.25 -5.64
C VAL A 103 -28.66 -17.52 -4.87
N GLU A 104 -29.29 -16.49 -4.32
CA GLU A 104 -30.55 -16.66 -3.60
C GLU A 104 -31.69 -17.09 -4.53
N THR A 105 -31.79 -16.46 -5.71
CA THR A 105 -32.75 -16.85 -6.75
C THR A 105 -32.55 -18.30 -7.17
N LEU A 106 -31.30 -18.76 -7.33
CA LEU A 106 -30.99 -20.14 -7.67
C LEU A 106 -31.34 -21.11 -6.53
N LYS A 107 -31.14 -20.74 -5.27
CA LYS A 107 -31.58 -21.54 -4.12
C LYS A 107 -33.09 -21.69 -4.11
N ASP A 108 -33.83 -20.61 -4.33
CA ASP A 108 -35.29 -20.65 -4.39
C ASP A 108 -35.77 -21.53 -5.54
N ALA A 109 -35.19 -21.37 -6.74
CA ALA A 109 -35.51 -22.20 -7.89
C ALA A 109 -35.20 -23.69 -7.62
N LEU A 110 -34.09 -23.99 -6.94
CA LEU A 110 -33.73 -25.35 -6.55
C LEU A 110 -34.74 -25.92 -5.55
N GLN A 111 -35.11 -25.16 -4.52
CA GLN A 111 -36.12 -25.59 -3.54
C GLN A 111 -37.48 -25.84 -4.19
N GLN A 112 -37.92 -24.95 -5.07
CA GLN A 112 -39.16 -25.13 -5.83
C GLN A 112 -39.11 -26.38 -6.71
N THR A 113 -37.99 -26.60 -7.40
CA THR A 113 -37.78 -27.81 -8.22
C THR A 113 -37.81 -29.08 -7.37
N GLN A 114 -37.18 -29.06 -6.20
CA GLN A 114 -37.19 -30.18 -5.26
C GLN A 114 -38.61 -30.46 -4.73
N LEU A 115 -39.37 -29.40 -4.41
CA LEU A 115 -40.76 -29.51 -3.97
C LEU A 115 -41.66 -30.09 -5.07
N GLN A 116 -41.54 -29.60 -6.31
CA GLN A 116 -42.26 -30.13 -7.46
C GLN A 116 -41.94 -31.60 -7.70
N ARG A 117 -40.65 -31.98 -7.66
CA ARG A 117 -40.21 -33.36 -7.74
C ARG A 117 -40.83 -34.21 -6.64
N GLN A 118 -40.83 -33.74 -5.40
CA GLN A 118 -41.40 -34.48 -4.27
C GLN A 118 -42.92 -34.68 -4.44
N ARG A 119 -43.64 -33.65 -4.91
CA ARG A 119 -45.08 -33.75 -5.23
C ARG A 119 -45.34 -34.78 -6.32
N ALA A 120 -44.56 -34.76 -7.39
CA ALA A 120 -44.66 -35.73 -8.48
C ALA A 120 -44.32 -37.16 -8.01
N LEU A 121 -43.35 -37.33 -7.12
CA LEU A 121 -43.06 -38.65 -6.52
C LEU A 121 -44.17 -39.14 -5.60
N ASN A 122 -44.81 -38.23 -4.87
CA ASN A 122 -45.92 -38.55 -3.97
C ASN A 122 -47.18 -38.98 -4.72
N SER A 123 -47.37 -38.57 -5.98
CA SER A 123 -48.49 -39.01 -6.81
C SER A 123 -48.28 -40.38 -7.48
N LEU A 124 -47.07 -40.93 -7.44
CA LEU A 124 -46.78 -42.28 -7.96
C LEU A 124 -47.23 -43.37 -6.99
N THR A 125 -47.73 -44.46 -7.55
CA THR A 125 -47.95 -45.71 -6.83
C THR A 125 -46.62 -46.32 -6.33
N PRO A 126 -46.64 -47.20 -5.31
CA PRO A 126 -45.42 -47.84 -4.81
C PRO A 126 -44.59 -48.56 -5.90
N LYS A 127 -45.26 -49.20 -6.87
CA LYS A 127 -44.61 -49.92 -7.96
C LYS A 127 -43.97 -48.97 -8.98
N GLU A 128 -44.65 -47.87 -9.33
CA GLU A 128 -44.08 -46.82 -10.21
C GLU A 128 -42.89 -46.13 -9.55
N ARG A 129 -42.97 -45.84 -8.25
CA ARG A 129 -41.86 -45.28 -7.47
C ARG A 129 -40.65 -46.23 -7.41
N TYR A 130 -40.90 -47.54 -7.34
CA TYR A 130 -39.83 -48.55 -7.44
C TYR A 130 -39.14 -48.49 -8.82
N ILE A 131 -39.91 -48.44 -9.91
CA ILE A 131 -39.37 -48.31 -11.28
C ILE A 131 -38.56 -47.01 -11.42
N TYR A 132 -39.08 -45.89 -10.94
CA TYR A 132 -38.37 -44.60 -10.91
C TYR A 132 -37.00 -44.70 -10.23
N HIS A 133 -36.93 -45.26 -9.03
CA HIS A 133 -35.66 -45.39 -8.31
C HIS A 133 -34.68 -46.33 -9.00
N CYS A 134 -35.16 -47.39 -9.67
CA CYS A 134 -34.32 -48.24 -10.51
C CYS A 134 -33.72 -47.45 -11.68
N ILE A 135 -34.53 -46.65 -12.39
CA ILE A 135 -34.06 -45.81 -13.51
C ILE A 135 -33.01 -44.81 -13.03
N VAL A 136 -33.28 -44.07 -11.96
CA VAL A 136 -32.36 -43.03 -11.45
C VAL A 136 -31.06 -43.64 -10.92
N ARG A 137 -31.11 -44.74 -10.15
CA ARG A 137 -29.89 -45.39 -9.63
C ARG A 137 -29.04 -46.01 -10.71
N GLN A 138 -29.66 -46.54 -11.76
CA GLN A 138 -28.95 -47.18 -12.86
C GLN A 138 -28.70 -46.22 -14.04
N LYS A 139 -28.78 -44.90 -13.82
CA LYS A 139 -28.53 -43.87 -14.85
C LYS A 139 -29.27 -44.15 -16.17
N GLY A 140 -30.51 -44.62 -16.11
CA GLY A 140 -31.33 -44.91 -17.29
C GLY A 140 -31.18 -46.31 -17.89
N THR A 141 -30.22 -47.15 -17.46
CA THR A 141 -30.11 -48.53 -17.96
C THR A 141 -30.87 -49.48 -17.03
N VAL A 142 -32.08 -49.92 -17.42
CA VAL A 142 -32.88 -50.80 -16.56
C VAL A 142 -33.20 -52.12 -17.26
N ASN A 143 -33.02 -53.23 -16.53
CA ASN A 143 -33.41 -54.56 -17.00
C ASN A 143 -34.93 -54.72 -16.90
N ILE A 144 -35.62 -54.63 -18.04
CA ILE A 144 -37.08 -54.70 -18.15
C ILE A 144 -37.61 -56.05 -17.63
N ALA A 145 -36.95 -57.18 -17.94
CA ALA A 145 -37.38 -58.50 -17.47
C ALA A 145 -37.35 -58.60 -15.93
N GLN A 146 -36.33 -58.01 -15.29
CA GLN A 146 -36.24 -57.97 -13.84
C GLN A 146 -37.30 -57.06 -13.21
N LEU A 147 -37.64 -55.94 -13.86
CA LEU A 147 -38.75 -55.09 -13.43
C LEU A 147 -40.08 -55.83 -13.52
N MET A 148 -40.38 -56.46 -14.66
CA MET A 148 -41.61 -57.25 -14.86
C MET A 148 -41.78 -58.31 -13.76
N LYS A 149 -40.70 -59.05 -13.46
CA LYS A 149 -40.72 -60.08 -12.40
C LYS A 149 -41.02 -59.51 -11.01
N LYS A 150 -40.54 -58.29 -10.70
CA LYS A 150 -40.68 -57.69 -9.36
C LYS A 150 -41.95 -56.88 -9.18
N THR A 151 -42.46 -56.24 -10.23
CA THR A 151 -43.64 -55.38 -10.16
C THR A 151 -44.92 -56.08 -10.63
N GLY A 152 -44.79 -57.16 -11.42
CA GLY A 152 -45.91 -57.81 -12.09
C GLY A 152 -46.47 -57.02 -13.27
N TYR A 153 -45.81 -55.93 -13.67
CA TYR A 153 -46.19 -55.16 -14.86
C TYR A 153 -45.72 -55.84 -16.14
N THR A 154 -46.46 -55.62 -17.23
CA THR A 154 -46.01 -56.01 -18.57
C THR A 154 -44.92 -55.06 -19.07
N ALA A 155 -44.24 -55.43 -20.16
CA ALA A 155 -43.30 -54.52 -20.80
C ALA A 155 -43.99 -53.20 -21.23
N ASP A 156 -45.19 -53.29 -21.80
CA ASP A 156 -45.98 -52.12 -22.23
C ASP A 156 -46.36 -51.21 -21.06
N ASP A 157 -46.74 -51.78 -19.91
CA ASP A 157 -47.02 -50.99 -18.69
C ASP A 157 -45.76 -50.25 -18.23
N ILE A 158 -44.60 -50.91 -18.23
CA ILE A 158 -43.32 -50.29 -17.86
C ILE A 158 -42.94 -49.17 -18.82
N PHE A 159 -43.17 -49.35 -20.13
CA PHE A 159 -42.94 -48.29 -21.13
C PHE A 159 -43.91 -47.12 -20.95
N LYS A 160 -45.19 -47.36 -20.64
CA LYS A 160 -46.15 -46.30 -20.32
C LYS A 160 -45.72 -45.51 -19.07
N ILE A 161 -45.30 -46.21 -18.02
CA ILE A 161 -44.78 -45.58 -16.80
C ILE A 161 -43.52 -44.76 -17.11
N PHE A 162 -42.62 -45.27 -17.95
CA PHE A 162 -41.44 -44.51 -18.37
C PHE A 162 -41.83 -43.20 -19.07
N ASN A 163 -42.74 -43.26 -20.04
CA ASN A 163 -43.24 -42.08 -20.76
C ASN A 163 -43.96 -41.09 -19.82
N ASP A 164 -44.69 -41.59 -18.82
CA ASP A 164 -45.35 -40.76 -17.80
C ASP A 164 -44.34 -40.12 -16.83
N LEU A 165 -43.30 -40.84 -16.42
CA LEU A 165 -42.21 -40.26 -15.63
C LEU A 165 -41.42 -39.20 -16.43
N GLU A 166 -41.27 -39.40 -17.73
CA GLU A 166 -40.64 -38.44 -18.64
C GLU A 166 -41.50 -37.19 -18.81
N SER A 167 -42.81 -37.34 -19.04
CA SER A 167 -43.74 -36.21 -19.17
C SER A 167 -43.83 -35.37 -17.88
N LYS A 168 -43.64 -36.02 -16.72
CA LYS A 168 -43.53 -35.38 -15.40
C LYS A 168 -42.15 -34.79 -15.10
N GLY A 169 -41.19 -34.90 -16.02
CA GLY A 169 -39.83 -34.37 -15.86
C GLY A 169 -38.98 -35.08 -14.79
N LEU A 170 -39.38 -36.28 -14.36
CA LEU A 170 -38.70 -37.03 -13.30
C LEU A 170 -37.49 -37.82 -13.81
N VAL A 171 -37.50 -38.21 -15.08
CA VAL A 171 -36.42 -38.93 -15.76
C VAL A 171 -36.14 -38.26 -17.11
N GLY A 172 -34.86 -38.17 -17.49
CA GLY A 172 -34.47 -37.63 -18.79
C GLY A 172 -34.43 -38.70 -19.87
N ARG A 173 -34.65 -38.30 -21.14
CA ARG A 173 -34.29 -39.14 -22.30
C ARG A 173 -32.78 -39.35 -22.31
N ASN A 174 -32.32 -40.48 -21.80
CA ASN A 174 -30.99 -40.96 -22.16
C ASN A 174 -31.05 -41.50 -23.60
N GLY A 175 -30.89 -40.59 -24.56
CA GLY A 175 -30.90 -40.90 -25.98
C GLY A 175 -30.14 -39.86 -26.80
N LYS A 176 -28.87 -40.17 -27.08
CA LYS A 176 -27.93 -39.59 -28.07
C LYS A 176 -27.19 -38.30 -27.68
N LYS A 177 -25.97 -38.48 -27.13
CA LYS A 177 -24.77 -37.94 -27.78
C LYS A 177 -24.14 -39.06 -28.59
#